data_AF-A0AAD0VEB3-F1
#
_entry.id   AF-A0AAD0VEB3-F1
#
_cell.length_a   1.000
_cell.length_b   1.000
_cell.length_c   1.000
_cell.angle_alpha   90.00
_cell.angle_beta   90.00
_cell.angle_gamma   90.00
#
_symmetry.space_group_name_H-M   'P 1'
#
loop_
_entity.id
_entity.type
_entity.pdbx_description
1 polymer ?
#
loop_
_entity_poly.entity_id
_entity_poly.type
_entity_poly.pdbx_seq_one_letter_code
_entity_poly.pdbx_strand_id
1 'polypeptide(L)'
;MSAWLKDETTLQAGGAAAHAVDIFALLRDQTGAQAAQVTAAGAAWLAGASAYPRSTLAQWEERPSSPGVLPCGTQFDVVNVPALFGRRMLERLWAEGPGTGPVAVHRGRMLLFASPGTAQRLPSLLAWEEWGAGGGAPRGEVPPLLCHGTGDAVTVPPLTCVSGGSGPRWLVAPDTRTPWLPGPDVLLWACVRVSRAAASRQEAHGSGQTSHGSGHSIFPRADQGANVYDVSRRR
;
A
#
# COMPACT_ATOMS: atom_id res chain seq x y z
N MET A 1 -26.50 24.22 -68.83
CA MET A 1 -25.98 22.94 -69.33
C MET A 1 -24.51 23.14 -69.70
N SER A 2 -23.62 22.41 -69.00
CA SER A 2 -22.26 22.03 -69.41
C SER A 2 -21.19 23.14 -69.53
N ALA A 3 -19.93 23.02 -69.10
CA ALA A 3 -19.19 22.00 -68.35
C ALA A 3 -17.72 22.50 -68.14
N TRP A 4 -16.99 21.79 -67.26
CA TRP A 4 -15.52 21.68 -67.10
C TRP A 4 -14.80 22.82 -66.32
N LEU A 5 -14.29 22.65 -65.10
CA LEU A 5 -13.32 21.68 -64.51
C LEU A 5 -11.87 21.89 -64.98
N LYS A 6 -11.01 22.31 -64.05
CA LYS A 6 -9.60 21.91 -63.79
C LYS A 6 -9.14 22.65 -62.52
N ASP A 7 -8.87 22.01 -61.39
CA ASP A 7 -7.84 21.02 -61.01
C ASP A 7 -6.66 21.73 -60.32
N GLU A 8 -6.39 21.38 -59.07
CA GLU A 8 -5.04 21.30 -58.50
C GLU A 8 -5.08 20.61 -57.12
N THR A 9 -4.76 19.31 -57.18
CA THR A 9 -4.06 18.50 -56.17
C THR A 9 -3.14 19.30 -55.24
N THR A 10 -3.09 18.94 -53.95
CA THR A 10 -1.91 18.34 -53.29
C THR A 10 -2.17 18.03 -51.82
N LEU A 11 -2.07 16.73 -51.49
CA LEU A 11 -1.60 16.11 -50.24
C LEU A 11 -1.84 16.86 -48.92
N GLN A 12 -2.84 16.43 -48.14
CA GLN A 12 -2.78 16.54 -46.69
C GLN A 12 -2.48 15.17 -46.11
N ALA A 13 -1.23 15.06 -45.66
CA ALA A 13 -0.62 13.93 -45.00
C ALA A 13 -1.43 13.50 -43.77
N GLY A 14 -1.40 12.20 -43.52
CA GLY A 14 -1.90 11.61 -42.29
C GLY A 14 -1.26 12.28 -41.09
N GLY A 15 -2.07 13.00 -40.33
CA GLY A 15 -1.77 13.34 -38.95
C GLY A 15 -1.92 12.07 -38.13
N ALA A 16 -0.83 11.30 -38.03
CA ALA A 16 -0.68 10.31 -36.97
C ALA A 16 -1.08 10.97 -35.65
N ALA A 17 -2.04 10.38 -34.94
CA ALA A 17 -2.42 10.81 -33.61
C ALA A 17 -1.16 10.83 -32.75
N ALA A 18 -0.63 12.03 -32.51
CA ALA A 18 0.46 12.23 -31.57
C ALA A 18 -0.04 11.69 -30.23
N HIS A 19 0.62 10.64 -29.74
CA HIS A 19 0.49 10.18 -28.37
C HIS A 19 0.71 11.37 -27.46
N ALA A 20 -0.39 11.99 -26.99
CA ALA A 20 -0.35 13.08 -26.04
C ALA A 20 0.19 12.49 -24.74
N VAL A 21 1.49 12.70 -24.52
CA VAL A 21 2.17 12.25 -23.32
C VAL A 21 1.57 13.01 -22.15
N ASP A 22 0.97 12.30 -21.19
CA ASP A 22 0.42 12.92 -19.99
C ASP A 22 1.58 13.45 -19.13
N ILE A 23 1.81 14.76 -19.22
CA ILE A 23 2.87 15.46 -18.51
C ILE A 23 2.71 15.28 -16.99
N PHE A 24 1.49 15.23 -16.46
CA PHE A 24 1.28 15.02 -15.03
C PHE A 24 1.60 13.58 -14.60
N ALA A 25 1.34 12.59 -15.46
CA ALA A 25 1.78 11.23 -15.23
C ALA A 25 3.32 11.14 -15.25
N LEU A 26 3.99 11.77 -16.23
CA LEU A 26 5.45 11.83 -16.30
C LEU A 26 6.08 12.53 -15.08
N LEU A 27 5.54 13.67 -14.66
CA LEU A 27 6.04 14.41 -13.49
C LEU A 27 5.83 13.63 -12.20
N ARG A 28 4.73 12.86 -12.10
CA ARG A 28 4.46 11.98 -10.96
C ARG A 28 5.37 10.76 -10.96
N ASP A 29 5.67 10.20 -12.12
CA ASP A 29 6.63 9.11 -12.29
C ASP A 29 8.05 9.56 -11.95
N GLN A 30 8.46 10.76 -12.38
CA GLN A 30 9.74 11.37 -12.00
C GLN A 30 9.82 11.67 -10.51
N THR A 31 8.80 12.29 -9.92
CA THR A 31 8.76 12.55 -8.47
C THR A 31 8.78 11.24 -7.67
N GLY A 32 8.06 10.22 -8.14
CA GLY A 32 8.08 8.88 -7.55
C GLY A 32 9.44 8.20 -7.68
N ALA A 33 10.11 8.34 -8.82
CA ALA A 33 11.46 7.84 -9.03
C ALA A 33 12.49 8.53 -8.13
N GLN A 34 12.37 9.85 -7.92
CA GLN A 34 13.23 10.58 -7.00
C GLN A 34 12.96 10.21 -5.53
N ALA A 35 11.70 10.13 -5.13
CA ALA A 35 11.33 9.68 -3.78
C ALA A 35 11.79 8.24 -3.52
N ALA A 36 11.96 7.40 -4.55
CA ALA A 36 12.44 6.03 -4.45
C ALA A 36 13.97 5.89 -4.55
N GLN A 37 14.73 6.98 -4.69
CA GLN A 37 16.18 6.93 -4.85
C GLN A 37 16.91 7.03 -3.50
N VAL A 38 17.74 6.02 -3.20
CA VAL A 38 18.60 6.04 -2.02
C VAL A 38 19.81 6.93 -2.26
N THR A 39 20.09 7.86 -1.34
CA THR A 39 21.31 8.67 -1.38
C THR A 39 22.47 7.95 -0.67
N ALA A 40 23.71 8.41 -0.86
CA ALA A 40 24.84 7.90 -0.09
C ALA A 40 24.68 8.08 1.43
N ALA A 41 24.01 9.16 1.85
CA ALA A 41 23.68 9.41 3.26
C ALA A 41 22.64 8.40 3.78
N GLY A 42 21.60 8.11 3.00
CA GLY A 42 20.61 7.08 3.31
C GLY A 42 21.18 5.67 3.32
N ALA A 43 22.07 5.34 2.39
CA ALA A 43 22.79 4.06 2.37
C ALA A 43 23.67 3.89 3.62
N ALA A 44 24.33 4.96 4.07
CA ALA A 44 25.12 4.94 5.30
C ALA A 44 24.25 4.73 6.55
N TRP A 45 23.05 5.32 6.59
CA TRP A 45 22.08 5.05 7.67
C TRP A 45 21.62 3.59 7.68
N LEU A 46 21.22 3.05 6.53
CA LEU A 46 20.82 1.65 6.39
C LEU A 46 21.93 0.70 6.83
N ALA A 47 23.17 0.93 6.36
CA ALA A 47 24.33 0.12 6.73
C ALA A 47 24.65 0.19 8.23
N GLY A 48 24.32 1.30 8.88
CA GLY A 48 24.47 1.49 10.33
C GLY A 48 23.65 0.52 11.18
N ALA A 49 22.66 -0.17 10.59
CA ALA A 49 21.92 -1.22 11.30
C ALA A 49 22.76 -2.48 11.54
N SER A 50 23.70 -2.76 10.63
CA SER A 50 24.59 -3.91 10.67
C SER A 50 25.70 -3.76 11.71
N ALA A 51 26.19 -4.89 12.24
CA ALA A 51 27.38 -4.93 13.09
C ALA A 51 28.66 -4.49 12.34
N TYR A 52 28.66 -4.59 11.00
CA TYR A 52 29.78 -4.21 10.15
C TYR A 52 29.32 -3.23 9.04
N PRO A 53 29.09 -1.95 9.36
CA PRO A 53 28.54 -0.98 8.40
C PRO A 53 29.42 -0.78 7.16
N ARG A 54 30.75 -0.72 7.32
CA ARG A 54 31.69 -0.54 6.20
C ARG A 54 31.64 -1.70 5.20
N SER A 55 31.62 -2.94 5.70
CA SER A 55 31.52 -4.13 4.86
C SER A 55 30.16 -4.21 4.15
N THR A 56 29.10 -3.78 4.83
CA THR A 56 27.75 -3.72 4.25
C THR A 56 27.70 -2.72 3.08
N LEU A 57 28.28 -1.53 3.26
CA LEU A 57 28.39 -0.54 2.18
C LEU A 57 29.23 -1.06 1.01
N ALA A 58 30.41 -1.62 1.27
CA ALA A 58 31.27 -2.17 0.22
C ALA A 58 30.56 -3.25 -0.60
N GLN A 59 29.80 -4.15 0.04
CA GLN A 59 29.01 -5.16 -0.65
C GLN A 59 27.91 -4.57 -1.55
N TRP A 60 27.25 -3.50 -1.11
CA TRP A 60 26.27 -2.80 -1.94
C TRP A 60 26.92 -1.98 -3.06
N GLU A 61 28.10 -1.41 -2.84
CA GLU A 61 28.86 -0.74 -3.91
C GLU A 61 29.26 -1.72 -5.01
N GLU A 62 29.64 -2.96 -4.65
CA GLU A 62 29.90 -4.03 -5.61
C GLU A 62 28.64 -4.48 -6.36
N ARG A 63 27.47 -4.46 -5.69
CA ARG A 63 26.20 -4.97 -6.24
C ARG A 63 25.02 -4.04 -5.90
N PRO A 64 24.96 -2.84 -6.49
CA PRO A 64 24.01 -1.80 -6.08
C PRO A 64 22.55 -2.14 -6.42
N SER A 65 22.34 -3.05 -7.38
CA SER A 65 21.04 -3.57 -7.79
C SER A 65 20.60 -4.79 -6.98
N SER A 66 21.41 -5.30 -6.05
CA SER A 66 21.02 -6.41 -5.18
C SER A 66 20.23 -5.92 -3.97
N PRO A 67 19.10 -6.56 -3.64
CA PRO A 67 18.47 -6.37 -2.34
C PRO A 67 19.44 -6.71 -1.21
N GLY A 68 19.29 -6.02 -0.07
CA GLY A 68 20.06 -6.29 1.15
C GLY A 68 19.20 -6.94 2.23
N VAL A 69 19.82 -7.56 3.22
CA VAL A 69 19.16 -7.99 4.46
C VAL A 69 19.79 -7.23 5.61
N LEU A 70 18.96 -6.55 6.40
CA LEU A 70 19.42 -5.75 7.53
C LEU A 70 18.74 -6.20 8.82
N PRO A 71 19.48 -6.27 9.93
CA PRO A 71 18.89 -6.50 11.24
C PRO A 71 18.01 -5.31 11.65
N CYS A 72 16.97 -5.58 12.43
CA CYS A 72 16.09 -4.58 13.05
C CYS A 72 16.46 -4.39 14.53
N GLY A 73 15.91 -3.34 15.16
CA GLY A 73 16.09 -3.04 16.58
C GLY A 73 17.29 -2.17 16.94
N THR A 74 18.20 -1.89 15.99
CA THR A 74 19.38 -1.03 16.21
C THR A 74 19.14 0.39 15.69
N GLN A 75 19.08 0.57 14.37
CA GLN A 75 18.81 1.87 13.73
C GLN A 75 17.32 2.13 13.55
N PHE A 76 16.54 1.07 13.37
CA PHE A 76 15.11 1.13 13.09
C PHE A 76 14.45 -0.19 13.47
N ASP A 77 13.16 -0.12 13.74
CA ASP A 77 12.25 -1.24 13.66
C ASP A 77 11.51 -1.19 12.32
N VAL A 78 10.85 -2.27 11.94
CA VAL A 78 9.99 -2.29 10.74
C VAL A 78 8.60 -2.80 11.07
N VAL A 79 7.58 -2.01 10.72
CA VAL A 79 6.18 -2.44 10.78
C VAL A 79 5.73 -2.85 9.39
N ASN A 80 5.51 -4.14 9.24
CA ASN A 80 5.15 -4.80 8.00
C ASN A 80 3.63 -5.00 7.92
N VAL A 81 3.01 -4.29 6.98
CA VAL A 81 1.55 -4.14 6.88
C VAL A 81 1.03 -4.57 5.50
N PRO A 82 -0.21 -5.08 5.38
CA PRO A 82 -0.82 -5.34 4.08
C PRO A 82 -0.82 -4.10 3.19
N ALA A 83 -0.44 -4.23 1.90
CA ALA A 83 -0.19 -3.06 1.04
C ALA A 83 -1.37 -2.08 0.91
N LEU A 84 -2.62 -2.57 0.86
CA LEU A 84 -3.79 -1.70 0.76
C LEU A 84 -4.03 -0.91 2.06
N PHE A 85 -3.82 -1.54 3.21
CA PHE A 85 -3.94 -0.89 4.51
C PHE A 85 -2.80 0.12 4.70
N GLY A 86 -1.57 -0.28 4.42
CA GLY A 86 -0.39 0.58 4.49
C GLY A 86 -0.48 1.80 3.57
N ARG A 87 -1.06 1.67 2.36
CA ARG A 87 -1.26 2.82 1.47
C ARG A 87 -2.15 3.87 2.12
N ARG A 88 -3.26 3.44 2.72
CA ARG A 88 -4.16 4.33 3.46
C ARG A 88 -3.49 4.93 4.69
N MET A 89 -2.60 4.18 5.36
CA MET A 89 -1.80 4.73 6.46
C MET A 89 -0.86 5.84 5.96
N LEU A 90 -0.14 5.62 4.86
CA LEU A 90 0.73 6.62 4.24
C LEU A 90 -0.03 7.89 3.87
N GLU A 91 -1.20 7.74 3.23
CA GLU A 91 -2.08 8.85 2.88
C GLU A 91 -2.44 9.68 4.12
N ARG A 92 -2.80 9.04 5.25
CA ARG A 92 -3.10 9.74 6.50
C ARG A 92 -1.87 10.41 7.11
N LEU A 93 -0.75 9.70 7.15
CA LEU A 93 0.50 10.19 7.73
C LEU A 93 1.03 11.43 6.98
N TRP A 94 0.84 11.52 5.66
CA TRP A 94 1.20 12.71 4.90
C TRP A 94 0.17 13.84 4.96
N ALA A 95 -1.12 13.51 4.96
CA ALA A 95 -2.17 14.53 4.93
C ALA A 95 -2.40 15.20 6.30
N GLU A 96 -2.33 14.42 7.38
CA GLU A 96 -2.75 14.85 8.72
C GLU A 96 -1.71 14.53 9.79
N GLY A 97 -0.70 13.71 9.46
CA GLY A 97 0.32 13.24 10.39
C GLY A 97 1.66 13.96 10.24
N PRO A 98 2.65 13.55 11.05
CA PRO A 98 4.01 14.12 11.02
C PRO A 98 4.88 13.58 9.87
N GLY A 99 4.33 12.79 8.93
CA GLY A 99 5.08 12.11 7.88
C GLY A 99 5.28 10.61 8.14
N THR A 100 5.98 9.93 7.23
CA THR A 100 6.04 8.45 7.15
C THR A 100 7.43 7.86 7.36
N GLY A 101 8.50 8.67 7.33
CA GLY A 101 9.87 8.17 7.20
C GLY A 101 10.06 7.31 5.93
N PRO A 102 11.15 6.52 5.87
CA PRO A 102 11.38 5.57 4.78
C PRO A 102 10.33 4.45 4.73
N VAL A 103 9.91 4.10 3.52
CA VAL A 103 8.89 3.08 3.26
C VAL A 103 9.28 2.24 2.05
N ALA A 104 9.21 0.93 2.18
CA ALA A 104 9.41 -0.02 1.09
C ALA A 104 8.19 -0.89 0.85
N VAL A 105 8.16 -1.58 -0.29
CA VAL A 105 7.20 -2.64 -0.61
C VAL A 105 7.96 -3.91 -0.91
N HIS A 106 7.52 -5.02 -0.32
CA HIS A 106 8.04 -6.35 -0.59
C HIS A 106 6.91 -7.38 -0.48
N ARG A 107 6.76 -8.23 -1.51
CA ARG A 107 5.80 -9.36 -1.54
C ARG A 107 4.37 -8.98 -1.12
N GLY A 108 3.86 -7.87 -1.67
CA GLY A 108 2.47 -7.42 -1.40
C GLY A 108 2.27 -6.79 -0.02
N ARG A 109 3.34 -6.53 0.72
CA ARG A 109 3.31 -5.82 2.01
C ARG A 109 4.17 -4.57 1.96
N MET A 110 3.78 -3.58 2.75
CA MET A 110 4.54 -2.35 2.96
C MET A 110 5.36 -2.48 4.22
N LEU A 111 6.62 -2.07 4.14
CA LEU A 111 7.57 -2.04 5.24
C LEU A 111 7.75 -0.58 5.65
N LEU A 112 7.15 -0.17 6.76
CA LEU A 112 7.31 1.16 7.33
C LEU A 112 8.46 1.11 8.33
N PHE A 113 9.50 1.90 8.09
CA PHE A 113 10.63 2.02 9.01
C PHE A 113 10.22 2.92 10.16
N ALA A 114 10.42 2.44 11.39
CA ALA A 114 9.93 3.06 12.60
C ALA A 114 11.05 3.23 13.63
N SER A 115 10.83 4.07 14.63
CA SER A 115 11.83 4.27 15.69
C SER A 115 12.06 2.94 16.43
N PRO A 116 13.31 2.60 16.82
CA PRO A 116 13.59 1.43 17.63
C PRO A 116 12.70 1.35 18.89
N GLY A 117 12.24 0.14 19.22
CA GLY A 117 11.29 -0.13 20.31
C GLY A 117 9.81 -0.06 19.89
N THR A 118 9.51 0.42 18.68
CA THR A 118 8.16 0.41 18.12
C THR A 118 7.62 -1.01 17.98
N ALA A 119 8.45 -1.97 17.53
CA ALA A 119 8.02 -3.33 17.30
C ALA A 119 7.56 -4.04 18.58
N GLN A 120 8.12 -3.65 19.73
CA GLN A 120 7.72 -4.16 21.05
C GLN A 120 6.43 -3.47 21.54
N ARG A 121 6.32 -2.16 21.37
CA ARG A 121 5.27 -1.35 21.99
C ARG A 121 3.97 -1.31 21.18
N LEU A 122 4.05 -1.25 19.85
CA LEU A 122 2.89 -1.10 18.97
C LEU A 122 1.87 -2.25 19.09
N PRO A 123 2.26 -3.54 19.12
CA PRO A 123 1.29 -4.63 19.29
C PRO A 123 0.48 -4.51 20.58
N SER A 124 1.14 -4.11 21.67
CA SER A 124 0.47 -3.88 22.96
C SER A 124 -0.55 -2.74 22.83
N LEU A 125 -0.18 -1.61 22.22
CA LEU A 125 -1.10 -0.48 22.04
C LEU A 125 -2.31 -0.83 21.16
N LEU A 126 -2.09 -1.61 20.10
CA LEU A 126 -3.18 -2.09 19.24
C LEU A 126 -4.11 -3.04 19.98
N ALA A 127 -3.55 -3.91 20.82
CA ALA A 127 -4.35 -4.73 21.74
C ALA A 127 -5.17 -3.82 22.67
N TRP A 128 -4.59 -2.82 23.31
CA TRP A 128 -5.38 -1.91 24.15
C TRP A 128 -6.51 -1.20 23.39
N GLU A 129 -6.32 -0.83 22.12
CA GLU A 129 -7.39 -0.26 21.30
C GLU A 129 -8.54 -1.24 21.01
N GLU A 130 -8.27 -2.52 20.72
CA GLU A 130 -9.33 -3.53 20.51
C GLU A 130 -10.19 -3.74 21.78
N TRP A 131 -9.60 -3.60 22.97
CA TRP A 131 -10.29 -3.75 24.27
C TRP A 131 -10.87 -2.43 24.82
N GLY A 132 -10.39 -1.26 24.40
CA GLY A 132 -10.40 -0.01 25.20
C GLY A 132 -11.48 1.05 24.95
N ALA A 133 -12.60 0.78 24.28
CA ALA A 133 -13.73 1.74 24.34
C ALA A 133 -15.07 1.01 24.33
N GLY A 134 -15.70 1.00 25.50
CA GLY A 134 -17.03 0.44 25.69
C GLY A 134 -18.04 1.05 24.74
N GLY A 135 -18.86 0.17 24.15
CA GLY A 135 -20.19 0.47 23.66
C GLY A 135 -20.29 1.17 22.29
N GLY A 136 -20.48 0.37 21.23
CA GLY A 136 -21.59 0.65 20.32
C GLY A 136 -21.33 0.75 18.81
N ALA A 137 -20.11 1.03 18.34
CA ALA A 137 -19.85 1.16 16.89
C ALA A 137 -19.04 -0.03 16.34
N PRO A 138 -19.34 -0.56 15.14
CA PRO A 138 -18.49 -1.51 14.45
C PRO A 138 -17.09 -0.90 14.29
N ARG A 139 -16.11 -1.49 14.97
CA ARG A 139 -14.72 -1.10 14.83
C ARG A 139 -14.21 -1.72 13.54
N GLY A 140 -13.65 -0.91 12.65
CA GLY A 140 -12.89 -1.45 11.54
C GLY A 140 -11.76 -2.29 12.12
N GLU A 141 -11.64 -3.53 11.69
CA GLU A 141 -10.59 -4.43 12.15
C GLU A 141 -9.24 -3.96 11.58
N VAL A 142 -8.26 -3.75 12.47
CA VAL A 142 -6.87 -3.53 12.03
C VAL A 142 -6.36 -4.90 11.55
N PRO A 143 -5.95 -5.04 10.28
CA PRO A 143 -5.44 -6.32 9.80
C PRO A 143 -4.14 -6.69 10.53
N PRO A 144 -3.75 -7.98 10.59
CA PRO A 144 -2.57 -8.40 11.32
C PRO A 144 -1.30 -7.73 10.79
N LEU A 145 -0.71 -6.90 11.64
CA LEU A 145 0.58 -6.26 11.40
C LEU A 145 1.70 -7.15 11.92
N LEU A 146 2.83 -7.18 11.22
CA LEU A 146 4.04 -7.85 11.68
C LEU A 146 5.03 -6.79 12.13
N CYS A 147 5.53 -6.92 13.35
CA CYS A 147 6.47 -5.98 13.94
C CYS A 147 7.84 -6.66 14.01
N HIS A 148 8.83 -6.08 13.32
CA HIS A 148 10.20 -6.56 13.29
C HIS A 148 11.09 -5.64 14.13
N GLY A 149 11.67 -6.18 15.20
CA GLY A 149 12.49 -5.44 16.15
C GLY A 149 13.82 -6.14 16.41
N THR A 150 14.36 -5.98 17.62
CA THR A 150 15.62 -6.62 18.01
C THR A 150 15.58 -8.13 17.81
N GLY A 151 16.54 -8.65 17.05
CA GLY A 151 16.65 -10.08 16.73
C GLY A 151 16.00 -10.47 15.41
N ASP A 152 15.19 -9.60 14.81
CA ASP A 152 14.64 -9.78 13.47
C ASP A 152 15.55 -9.20 12.39
N ALA A 153 15.33 -9.61 11.15
CA ALA A 153 15.93 -9.02 9.97
C ALA A 153 14.92 -8.87 8.84
N VAL A 154 15.10 -7.85 8.01
CA VAL A 154 14.22 -7.55 6.87
C VAL A 154 15.01 -7.43 5.58
N THR A 155 14.39 -7.82 4.48
CA THR A 155 14.92 -7.55 3.14
C THR A 155 14.59 -6.11 2.76
N VAL A 156 15.63 -5.31 2.52
CA VAL A 156 15.49 -3.95 2.02
C VAL A 156 15.70 -3.89 0.51
N PRO A 157 15.01 -2.97 -0.19
CA PRO A 157 15.23 -2.78 -1.61
C PRO A 157 16.69 -2.42 -1.96
N PRO A 158 17.11 -2.67 -3.20
CA PRO A 158 18.42 -2.23 -3.69
C PRO A 158 18.63 -0.72 -3.55
N LEU A 159 19.89 -0.28 -3.55
CA LEU A 159 20.23 1.15 -3.50
C LEU A 159 19.87 1.87 -4.79
N THR A 160 19.96 1.17 -5.92
CA THR A 160 19.54 1.69 -7.22
C THR A 160 18.17 1.16 -7.61
N CYS A 161 17.31 2.05 -8.09
CA CYS A 161 16.01 1.66 -8.60
C CYS A 161 16.20 0.89 -9.93
N VAL A 162 15.81 -0.37 -9.97
CA VAL A 162 15.77 -1.15 -11.22
C VAL A 162 14.33 -1.17 -11.72
N SER A 163 14.08 -0.46 -12.81
CA SER A 163 12.76 -0.47 -13.47
C SER A 163 12.41 -1.88 -13.93
N GLY A 164 11.21 -2.36 -13.54
CA GLY A 164 10.63 -3.62 -14.03
C GLY A 164 10.89 -4.88 -13.21
N GLY A 165 11.62 -4.80 -12.08
CA GLY A 165 11.83 -5.95 -11.19
C GLY A 165 10.62 -6.27 -10.29
N SER A 166 10.27 -7.56 -10.16
CA SER A 166 9.29 -8.04 -9.15
C SER A 166 9.85 -8.05 -7.71
N GLY A 167 11.01 -7.43 -7.48
CA GLY A 167 11.73 -7.42 -6.21
C GLY A 167 11.21 -6.38 -5.21
N PRO A 168 11.82 -6.29 -4.02
CA PRO A 168 11.57 -5.18 -3.09
C PRO A 168 11.87 -3.83 -3.76
N ARG A 169 11.05 -2.81 -3.49
CA ARG A 169 11.24 -1.44 -4.00
C ARG A 169 10.94 -0.39 -2.95
N TRP A 170 11.64 0.74 -3.01
CA TRP A 170 11.34 1.90 -2.19
C TRP A 170 10.09 2.62 -2.71
N LEU A 171 9.23 3.06 -1.79
CA LEU A 171 8.20 4.08 -2.03
C LEU A 171 8.67 5.44 -1.54
N VAL A 172 9.38 5.42 -0.41
CA VAL A 172 10.12 6.55 0.15
C VAL A 172 11.46 5.99 0.56
N ALA A 173 12.49 6.29 -0.22
CA ALA A 173 13.85 5.88 0.05
C ALA A 173 14.48 6.78 1.12
N PRO A 174 15.39 6.25 1.94
CA PRO A 174 16.18 7.09 2.83
C PRO A 174 17.13 7.97 2.03
N ASP A 175 17.10 9.27 2.34
CA ASP A 175 17.88 10.31 1.67
C ASP A 175 18.89 11.00 2.62
N THR A 176 18.82 10.72 3.91
CA THR A 176 19.66 11.32 4.96
C THR A 176 20.21 10.28 5.94
N ARG A 177 21.22 10.67 6.74
CA ARG A 177 21.80 9.83 7.80
C ARG A 177 20.94 9.73 9.06
N THR A 178 20.01 10.67 9.23
CA THR A 178 19.13 10.76 10.40
C THR A 178 17.70 10.96 9.93
N PRO A 179 17.11 9.96 9.24
CA PRO A 179 15.74 10.09 8.79
C PRO A 179 14.82 10.19 9.99
N TRP A 180 13.78 11.00 9.88
CA TRP A 180 12.70 10.96 10.86
C TRP A 180 11.99 9.61 10.77
N LEU A 181 11.73 8.99 11.92
CA LEU A 181 11.07 7.70 12.02
C LEU A 181 9.82 7.82 12.90
N PRO A 182 8.63 7.37 12.44
CA PRO A 182 7.44 7.35 13.26
C PRO A 182 7.63 6.41 14.46
N GLY A 183 7.24 6.89 15.63
CA GLY A 183 7.14 6.05 16.83
C GLY A 183 5.85 5.23 16.90
N PRO A 184 5.70 4.39 17.95
CA PRO A 184 4.55 3.50 18.08
C PRO A 184 3.23 4.28 18.17
N ASP A 185 3.20 5.43 18.83
CA ASP A 185 1.97 6.22 19.01
C ASP A 185 1.50 6.85 17.66
N VAL A 186 2.45 7.23 16.79
CA VAL A 186 2.15 7.76 15.45
C VAL A 186 1.58 6.66 14.54
N LEU A 187 2.18 5.47 14.57
CA LEU A 187 1.67 4.34 13.79
C LEU A 187 0.32 3.84 14.31
N LEU A 188 0.12 3.82 15.63
CA LEU A 188 -1.18 3.53 16.24
C LEU A 188 -2.25 4.51 15.73
N TRP A 189 -1.97 5.81 15.79
CA TRP A 189 -2.88 6.85 15.30
C TRP A 189 -3.28 6.61 13.84
N ALA A 190 -2.33 6.29 12.97
CA ALA A 190 -2.60 6.00 11.56
C ALA A 190 -3.47 4.75 11.40
N CYS A 191 -3.17 3.67 12.13
CA CYS A 191 -3.97 2.43 12.09
C CYS A 191 -5.42 2.69 12.51
N VAL A 192 -5.63 3.39 13.62
CA VAL A 192 -6.97 3.69 14.15
C VAL A 192 -7.76 4.56 13.18
N ARG A 193 -7.14 5.60 12.59
CA ARG A 193 -7.80 6.47 11.61
C ARG A 193 -8.22 5.73 10.36
N VAL A 194 -7.35 4.89 9.81
CA VAL A 194 -7.67 4.07 8.62
C VAL A 194 -8.81 3.12 8.92
N SER A 195 -8.80 2.49 10.09
CA SER A 195 -9.80 1.50 10.49
C SER A 195 -11.18 2.13 10.76
N ARG A 196 -11.24 3.26 11.46
CA ARG A 196 -12.49 4.02 11.67
C ARG A 196 -13.08 4.53 10.35
N ALA A 197 -12.24 5.02 9.44
CA ALA A 197 -12.70 5.44 8.11
C ALA A 197 -13.21 4.27 7.25
N ALA A 198 -12.75 3.03 7.49
CA ALA A 198 -13.30 1.85 6.82
C ALA A 198 -14.68 1.49 7.40
N ALA A 199 -14.82 1.47 8.73
CA ALA A 199 -16.09 1.20 9.40
C ALA A 199 -17.20 2.20 9.01
N SER A 200 -16.93 3.51 9.07
CA SER A 200 -17.92 4.53 8.68
C SER A 200 -18.36 4.41 7.22
N ARG A 201 -17.48 3.93 6.32
CA ARG A 201 -17.85 3.65 4.94
C ARG A 201 -18.76 2.43 4.83
N GLN A 202 -18.51 1.38 5.60
CA GLN A 202 -19.38 0.19 5.64
C GLN A 202 -20.76 0.52 6.19
N GLU A 203 -20.84 1.33 7.26
CA GLU A 203 -22.11 1.82 7.80
C GLU A 203 -22.90 2.65 6.78
N ALA A 204 -22.24 3.58 6.08
CA ALA A 204 -22.87 4.40 5.05
C ALA A 204 -23.37 3.58 3.84
N HIS A 205 -22.67 2.51 3.46
CA HIS A 205 -23.15 1.57 2.42
C HIS A 205 -24.28 0.67 2.93
N GLY A 206 -24.35 0.42 4.25
CA GLY A 206 -25.41 -0.33 4.89
C GLY A 206 -26.69 0.48 5.13
N SER A 207 -26.59 1.79 5.42
CA SER A 207 -27.72 2.67 5.69
C SER A 207 -28.50 3.11 4.44
N GLY A 208 -27.92 2.94 3.24
CA GLY A 208 -28.61 3.04 1.96
C GLY A 208 -29.43 1.80 1.56
N GLN A 209 -29.37 0.72 2.35
CA GLN A 209 -30.20 -0.48 2.17
C GLN A 209 -31.25 -0.54 3.28
N THR A 210 -32.39 0.12 3.06
CA THR A 210 -33.60 -0.15 3.84
C THR A 210 -34.05 -1.59 3.58
N SER A 211 -33.86 -2.43 4.60
CA SER A 211 -34.61 -3.66 4.89
C SER A 211 -35.13 -4.48 3.70
N HIS A 212 -34.31 -5.44 3.23
CA HIS A 212 -34.75 -6.83 3.11
C HIS A 212 -33.55 -7.78 3.04
N GLY A 213 -33.34 -8.53 4.13
CA GLY A 213 -32.84 -9.91 4.10
C GLY A 213 -31.37 -10.12 3.75
N SER A 214 -30.53 -10.16 4.78
CA SER A 214 -29.24 -10.85 4.71
C SER A 214 -29.45 -12.35 4.55
N GLY A 215 -28.88 -12.92 3.49
CA GLY A 215 -28.79 -14.35 3.26
C GLY A 215 -28.64 -14.64 1.77
N HIS A 216 -27.40 -14.88 1.31
CA HIS A 216 -27.17 -15.45 -0.02
C HIS A 216 -27.73 -16.89 -0.02
N SER A 217 -29.02 -17.04 -0.32
CA SER A 217 -29.65 -18.32 -0.59
C SER A 217 -29.35 -18.72 -2.04
N ILE A 218 -28.60 -19.80 -2.20
CA ILE A 218 -28.33 -20.45 -3.51
C ILE A 218 -29.52 -21.35 -3.90
N PHE A 219 -30.53 -21.49 -3.03
CA PHE A 219 -31.77 -22.19 -3.37
C PHE A 219 -32.73 -21.23 -4.07
N PRO A 220 -33.20 -21.55 -5.29
CA PRO A 220 -34.29 -20.80 -5.90
C PRO A 220 -35.52 -20.92 -5.00
N ARG A 221 -36.16 -19.77 -4.75
CA ARG A 221 -37.39 -19.67 -3.96
C ARG A 221 -38.44 -20.57 -4.61
N ALA A 222 -39.00 -21.52 -3.84
CA ALA A 222 -40.07 -22.37 -4.33
C ALA A 222 -41.25 -21.50 -4.77
N ASP A 223 -41.60 -21.60 -6.06
CA ASP A 223 -42.78 -20.95 -6.63
C ASP A 223 -44.02 -21.49 -5.90
N GLN A 224 -44.66 -20.67 -5.07
CA GLN A 224 -45.91 -21.01 -4.35
C GLN A 224 -47.13 -21.06 -5.28
N GLY A 225 -46.94 -21.36 -6.57
CA GLY A 225 -47.98 -21.42 -7.59
C GLY A 225 -48.08 -22.77 -8.33
N ALA A 226 -47.22 -23.75 -8.02
CA ALA A 226 -47.26 -25.05 -8.69
C ALA A 226 -48.41 -25.93 -8.15
N ASN A 227 -49.52 -25.98 -8.88
CA ASN A 227 -50.65 -26.85 -8.59
C ASN A 227 -50.34 -28.28 -9.08
N VAL A 228 -49.78 -29.11 -8.20
CA VAL A 228 -49.45 -30.52 -8.51
C VAL A 228 -50.73 -31.36 -8.37
N TYR A 229 -51.25 -31.84 -9.50
CA TYR A 229 -52.37 -32.79 -9.51
C TYR A 229 -51.89 -34.18 -9.07
N ASP A 230 -52.53 -34.73 -8.03
CA ASP A 230 -52.33 -36.11 -7.58
C ASP A 230 -53.07 -37.09 -8.53
N VAL A 231 -52.31 -37.89 -9.28
CA VAL A 231 -52.83 -38.88 -10.24
C VAL A 231 -52.93 -40.30 -9.65
N SER A 232 -52.88 -40.45 -8.33
CA SER A 232 -52.81 -41.77 -7.67
C SER A 232 -54.15 -42.51 -7.52
N ARG A 233 -55.23 -42.06 -8.16
CA ARG A 233 -56.52 -42.79 -8.17
C ARG A 233 -56.94 -43.15 -9.59
N ARG A 234 -56.37 -44.24 -10.10
CA ARG A 234 -57.02 -45.11 -11.08
C ARG A 234 -57.04 -46.55 -10.55
N ARG A 235 -58.19 -46.95 -10.04
CA ARG A 235 -58.75 -48.29 -10.19
C ARG A 235 -60.23 -48.15 -10.44
#